data_AF-A0A5C1W9C2-F1
#
_entry.id   AF-A0A5C1W9C2-F1
#
_cell.length_a   1.000
_cell.length_b   1.000
_cell.length_c   1.000
_cell.angle_alpha   90.00
_cell.angle_beta   90.00
_cell.angle_gamma   90.00
#
_symmetry.space_group_name_H-M   'P 1'
#
loop_
_entity.id
_entity.type
_entity.pdbx_description
1 polymer ?
#
loop_
_entity_poly.entity_id
_entity_poly.type
_entity_poly.pdbx_seq_one_letter_code
_entity_poly.pdbx_strand_id
1 'polypeptide(L)'
;MADEMRGLIERGEYERVLELGKAAVLENRLGPDVVQALYGMTAKLRSKCMDLATKKADSGPVYQGLEAILITANELTGEDMYGCRECHL
;
A
#
# COMPACT_ATOMS: atom_id res chain seq x y z
N MET A 1 -6.98 13.12 8.07
CA MET A 1 -6.89 12.06 7.05
C MET A 1 -5.62 11.25 7.20
N ALA A 2 -4.42 11.83 7.10
CA ALA A 2 -3.18 11.08 7.26
C ALA A 2 -3.09 10.30 8.59
N ASP A 3 -3.46 10.91 9.72
CA ASP A 3 -3.53 10.21 11.02
C ASP A 3 -4.54 9.06 11.07
N GLU A 4 -5.69 9.24 10.42
CA GLU A 4 -6.72 8.20 10.32
C GLU A 4 -6.20 7.01 9.50
N MET A 5 -5.56 7.28 8.36
CA MET A 5 -4.93 6.26 7.53
C MET A 5 -3.84 5.52 8.30
N ARG A 6 -2.98 6.24 9.03
CA ARG A 6 -1.97 5.61 9.91
C ARG A 6 -2.61 4.66 10.92
N GLY A 7 -3.69 5.09 11.58
CA GLY A 7 -4.43 4.22 12.51
C GLY A 7 -5.01 2.96 11.85
N LEU A 8 -5.53 3.07 10.63
CA LEU A 8 -6.04 1.94 9.86
C LEU A 8 -4.91 0.98 9.41
N ILE A 9 -3.77 1.51 8.99
CA ILE A 9 -2.57 0.74 8.61
C ILE A 9 -2.05 -0.10 9.79
N GLU A 10 -2.10 0.45 11.00
CA GLU A 10 -1.73 -0.29 12.21
C GLU A 10 -2.69 -1.42 12.54
N ARG A 11 -3.99 -1.25 12.27
CA ARG A 11 -5.00 -2.30 12.42
C ARG A 11 -5.02 -3.31 11.27
N GLY A 12 -4.30 -3.05 10.18
CA GLY A 12 -4.30 -3.89 8.99
C GLY A 12 -5.52 -3.70 8.08
N GLU A 13 -6.28 -2.61 8.26
CA GLU A 13 -7.46 -2.28 7.44
C GLU A 13 -7.04 -1.63 6.10
N TYR A 14 -6.21 -2.33 5.31
CA TYR A 14 -5.58 -1.77 4.12
C TYR A 14 -6.55 -1.41 3.00
N GLU A 15 -7.62 -2.18 2.81
CA GLU A 15 -8.65 -1.88 1.81
C GLU A 15 -9.32 -0.54 2.09
N ARG A 16 -9.62 -0.26 3.37
CA ARG A 16 -10.21 1.02 3.78
C ARG A 16 -9.25 2.19 3.61
N VAL A 17 -7.95 1.96 3.77
CA VAL A 17 -6.91 2.97 3.46
C VAL A 17 -6.88 3.26 1.97
N LEU A 18 -7.02 2.24 1.12
CA LEU A 18 -7.12 2.41 -0.34
C LEU A 18 -8.37 3.20 -0.75
N GLU A 19 -9.52 2.93 -0.13
CA GLU A 19 -10.74 3.71 -0.38
C GLU A 19 -10.55 5.18 -0.06
N LEU A 20 -9.97 5.49 1.10
CA LEU A 20 -9.63 6.86 1.50
C LEU A 20 -8.64 7.51 0.52
N GLY A 21 -7.60 6.78 0.10
CA GLY A 21 -6.61 7.25 -0.86
C GLY A 21 -7.23 7.57 -2.23
N LYS A 22 -8.09 6.69 -2.74
CA LYS A 22 -8.81 6.89 -4.01
C LYS A 22 -9.75 8.10 -3.94
N ALA A 23 -10.50 8.24 -2.84
CA ALA A 23 -11.34 9.42 -2.62
C ALA A 23 -10.50 10.70 -2.55
N ALA A 24 -9.34 10.67 -1.88
CA ALA A 24 -8.44 11.81 -1.81
C ALA A 24 -7.88 12.22 -3.18
N VAL A 25 -7.62 11.26 -4.10
CA VAL A 25 -7.26 11.58 -5.49
C VAL A 25 -8.40 12.27 -6.21
N LEU A 26 -9.61 11.71 -6.15
CA LEU A 26 -10.78 12.26 -6.85
C LEU A 26 -11.12 13.68 -6.40
N GLU A 27 -10.92 13.97 -5.12
CA GLU A 27 -11.22 15.27 -4.53
C GLU A 27 -10.03 16.25 -4.56
N ASN A 28 -8.92 15.87 -5.20
CA ASN A 28 -7.67 16.64 -5.23
C ASN A 28 -7.14 17.02 -3.83
N ARG A 29 -7.34 16.12 -2.85
CA ARG A 29 -6.91 16.25 -1.45
C ARG A 29 -5.70 15.36 -1.14
N LEU A 30 -4.99 14.90 -2.17
CA LEU A 30 -3.80 14.06 -2.04
C LEU A 30 -2.58 14.89 -1.59
N GLY A 31 -2.62 15.37 -0.35
CA GLY A 31 -1.53 16.12 0.26
C GLY A 31 -0.31 15.25 0.57
N PRO A 32 0.85 15.87 0.80
CA PRO A 32 2.11 15.16 1.06
C PRO A 32 2.01 14.17 2.24
N ASP A 33 1.26 14.52 3.28
CA ASP A 33 1.08 13.63 4.46
C ASP A 33 0.25 12.38 4.14
N VAL A 34 -0.73 12.50 3.24
CA VAL A 34 -1.56 11.37 2.79
C VAL A 34 -0.73 10.44 1.92
N VAL A 35 0.03 11.01 0.99
CA VAL A 35 0.99 10.29 0.15
C VAL A 35 2.02 9.56 1.02
N GLN A 36 2.58 10.23 2.04
CA GLN A 36 3.52 9.61 2.97
C GLN A 36 2.90 8.46 3.76
N ALA A 37 1.63 8.57 4.16
CA ALA A 37 0.92 7.46 4.81
C ALA A 37 0.75 6.26 3.86
N LEU A 38 0.45 6.51 2.58
CA LEU A 38 0.37 5.46 1.56
C LEU A 38 1.73 4.78 1.33
N TYR A 39 2.84 5.53 1.29
CA TYR A 39 4.19 4.95 1.23
C TYR A 39 4.51 4.07 2.44
N GLY A 40 4.08 4.49 3.65
CA GLY A 40 4.18 3.65 4.84
C GLY A 40 3.38 2.34 4.70
N MET A 41 2.19 2.41 4.10
CA MET A 41 1.37 1.23 3.83
C MET A 41 2.02 0.28 2.83
N THR A 42 2.48 0.77 1.67
CA THR A 42 3.11 -0.06 0.63
C THR A 42 4.37 -0.73 1.16
N ALA A 43 5.19 -0.03 1.95
CA ALA A 43 6.34 -0.61 2.63
C ALA A 43 5.96 -1.76 3.59
N LYS A 44 4.90 -1.59 4.38
CA LYS A 44 4.39 -2.62 5.30
C LYS A 44 3.84 -3.84 4.56
N LEU A 45 3.11 -3.61 3.46
CA LEU A 45 2.60 -4.68 2.59
C LEU A 45 3.74 -5.48 1.95
N ARG A 46 4.73 -4.80 1.35
CA ARG A 46 5.94 -5.44 0.81
C ARG A 46 6.65 -6.30 1.86
N SER A 47 6.82 -5.78 3.07
CA SER A 47 7.41 -6.53 4.17
C SER A 47 6.62 -7.79 4.53
N LYS A 48 5.27 -7.73 4.52
CA LYS A 48 4.42 -8.89 4.77
C LYS A 48 4.50 -9.93 3.65
N CYS A 49 4.47 -9.48 2.39
CA CYS A 49 4.65 -10.37 1.24
C CYS A 49 6.00 -11.10 1.31
N MET A 50 7.08 -10.37 1.65
CA MET A 50 8.41 -10.94 1.81
C MET A 50 8.51 -11.93 2.97
N ASP A 51 7.85 -11.66 4.10
CA ASP A 51 7.76 -12.61 5.23
C ASP A 51 7.06 -13.92 4.82
N LEU A 52 5.96 -13.82 4.07
CA LEU A 52 5.27 -15.01 3.54
C LEU A 52 6.13 -15.78 2.54
N ALA A 53 6.82 -15.09 1.63
CA ALA A 53 7.74 -15.72 0.68
C ALA A 53 8.90 -16.44 1.38
N THR A 54 9.46 -15.84 2.44
CA THR A 54 10.51 -16.47 3.26
C THR A 54 10.03 -17.76 3.91
N LYS A 55 8.73 -17.82 4.24
CA LYS A 55 8.06 -19.00 4.80
C LYS A 55 7.53 -19.98 3.75
N LYS A 56 7.80 -19.74 2.45
CA LYS A 56 7.26 -20.53 1.32
C LYS A 56 5.72 -20.56 1.28
N ALA A 57 5.10 -19.46 1.72
CA ALA A 57 3.65 -19.26 1.79
C ALA A 57 3.15 -18.21 0.77
N ASP A 58 3.96 -17.92 -0.26
CA ASP A 58 3.75 -16.95 -1.33
C ASP A 58 2.82 -17.43 -2.46
N SER A 59 2.20 -18.60 -2.32
CA SER A 59 1.25 -19.15 -3.29
C SER A 59 -0.19 -19.26 -2.76
N GLY A 60 -0.43 -18.86 -1.51
CA GLY A 60 -1.73 -18.97 -0.86
C GLY A 60 -2.63 -17.74 -1.00
N PRO A 61 -3.92 -17.85 -0.68
CA PRO A 61 -4.89 -16.76 -0.78
C PRO A 61 -4.52 -15.55 0.07
N VAL A 62 -3.81 -15.77 1.20
CA VAL A 62 -3.32 -14.68 2.06
C VAL A 62 -2.28 -13.82 1.35
N TYR A 63 -1.31 -14.45 0.68
CA TYR A 63 -0.30 -13.72 -0.09
C TYR A 63 -0.95 -12.99 -1.27
N GLN A 64 -1.81 -13.68 -2.02
CA GLN A 64 -2.51 -13.11 -3.17
C GLN A 64 -3.36 -11.89 -2.79
N GLY A 65 -4.05 -11.94 -1.65
CA GLY A 65 -4.81 -10.79 -1.14
C GLY A 65 -3.93 -9.59 -0.81
N LEU A 66 -2.79 -9.81 -0.14
CA LEU A 66 -1.84 -8.74 0.17
C LEU A 66 -1.18 -8.16 -1.09
N GLU A 67 -0.82 -9.02 -2.05
CA GLU A 67 -0.23 -8.62 -3.33
C GLU A 67 -1.20 -7.78 -4.17
N ALA A 68 -2.48 -8.17 -4.24
CA ALA A 68 -3.50 -7.40 -4.95
C ALA A 68 -3.67 -5.99 -4.37
N ILE A 69 -3.71 -5.87 -3.03
CA ILE A 69 -3.78 -4.58 -2.33
C ILE A 69 -2.51 -3.75 -2.62
N LEU A 70 -1.33 -4.38 -2.59
CA LEU A 70 -0.06 -3.71 -2.89
C LEU A 70 -0.03 -3.19 -4.33
N ILE A 71 -0.48 -3.96 -5.32
CA ILE A 71 -0.55 -3.53 -6.72
C ILE A 71 -1.45 -2.29 -6.86
N THR A 72 -2.65 -2.31 -6.26
CA THR A 72 -3.55 -1.15 -6.30
C THR A 72 -2.97 0.07 -5.57
N ALA A 73 -2.27 -0.14 -4.46
CA ALA A 73 -1.61 0.95 -3.73
C ALA A 73 -0.48 1.57 -4.56
N ASN A 74 0.29 0.74 -5.24
CA ASN A 74 1.38 1.12 -6.13
C ASN A 74 0.89 1.97 -7.32
N GLU A 75 -0.24 1.60 -7.94
CA GLU A 75 -0.89 2.42 -8.97
C GLU A 75 -1.28 3.80 -8.46
N LEU A 76 -1.72 3.88 -7.20
CA LEU A 76 -2.12 5.13 -6.55
C LEU A 76 -0.92 6.02 -6.20
N THR A 77 0.19 5.42 -5.77
CA THR A 77 1.38 6.14 -5.29
C THR A 77 2.44 6.37 -6.36
N GLY A 78 2.31 5.68 -7.50
CA GLY A 78 3.31 5.63 -8.57
C GLY A 78 4.53 4.76 -8.23
N GLU A 79 4.46 3.92 -7.19
CA GLU A 79 5.55 2.99 -6.85
C GLU A 79 5.50 1.70 -7.68
N ASP A 80 6.64 1.08 -7.91
CA ASP A 80 6.73 -0.32 -8.34
C ASP A 80 6.69 -1.29 -7.15
N MET A 81 6.83 -2.60 -7.43
CA MET A 81 6.84 -3.64 -6.40
C MET A 81 7.97 -3.53 -5.37
N TYR A 82 8.98 -2.69 -5.63
CA TYR A 82 10.13 -2.44 -4.77
C TYR A 82 10.07 -1.06 -4.07
N GLY A 83 9.05 -0.25 -4.36
CA GLY A 83 8.90 1.10 -3.81
C GLY A 83 9.64 2.18 -4.60
N CYS A 84 10.06 1.90 -5.83
CA CYS A 84 10.68 2.87 -6.73
C CYS A 84 9.63 3.59 -7.56
N ARG A 85 9.76 4.91 -7.72
CA ARG A 85 8.83 5.75 -8.50
C ARG A 85 9.32 6.03 -9.93
N GLU A 86 10.61 5.84 -10.19
CA GLU A 86 11.29 6.29 -11.41
C GLU A 86 12.38 5.29 -11.87
N CYS A 87 12.10 3.99 -11.87
CA CYS A 87 12.96 3.05 -12.59
C CYS A 87 12.63 3.04 -14.10
N HIS A 88 12.73 4.22 -14.74
CA HIS A 88 13.13 4.32 -16.14
C HIS A 88 14.61 4.71 -16.14
N LEU A 89 15.47 3.75 -16.47
CA LEU A 89 16.83 4.02 -16.93
C LEU A 89 16.80 4.84 -18.23
#